data_AF-A0A3A4RMP0-F1
#
_entry.id   AF-A0A3A4RMP0-F1
#
_cell.length_a   1.000
_cell.length_b   1.000
_cell.length_c   1.000
_cell.angle_alpha   90.00
_cell.angle_beta   90.00
_cell.angle_gamma   90.00
#
_symmetry.space_group_name_H-M   'P 1'
#
loop_
_entity.id
_entity.type
_entity.pdbx_description
1 polymer ?
#
loop_
_entity_poly.entity_id
_entity_poly.type
_entity_poly.pdbx_seq_one_letter_code
_entity_poly.pdbx_strand_id
1 'polypeptide(L)'
;MIVIGTITFNESLANDVAQCYGNLPPVPDFITIKGTYVYTNEGEDIRAFAIFSFDESRIDDASEYLKIRYKAFSSVKGLTSKVEEWLDVQDALKVVESGDFNLSALSTNKFL
;
A
#
# COMPACT_ATOMS: atom_id res chain seq x y z
N MET A 1 5.77 7.85 -9.83
CA MET A 1 5.33 6.59 -9.15
C MET A 1 4.19 6.82 -8.12
N ILE A 2 3.38 5.78 -7.84
CA ILE A 2 2.49 5.72 -6.67
C ILE A 2 2.74 4.43 -5.88
N VAL A 3 2.27 4.37 -4.62
CA VAL A 3 2.21 3.11 -3.86
C VAL A 3 0.74 2.78 -3.57
N ILE A 4 0.37 1.53 -3.78
CA ILE A 4 -0.94 1.00 -3.42
C ILE A 4 -0.76 0.05 -2.25
N GLY A 5 -1.43 0.34 -1.15
CA GLY A 5 -1.50 -0.58 -0.03
C GLY A 5 -2.89 -1.18 0.09
N THR A 6 -2.99 -2.51 0.19
CA THR A 6 -4.23 -3.26 0.22
C THR A 6 -4.38 -4.03 1.52
N ILE A 7 -5.62 -4.21 1.97
CA ILE A 7 -6.00 -5.18 2.99
C ILE A 7 -7.19 -6.00 2.50
N THR A 8 -7.22 -7.27 2.86
CA THR A 8 -8.32 -8.20 2.58
C THR A 8 -8.67 -8.97 3.85
N PHE A 9 -9.94 -9.01 4.21
CA PHE A 9 -10.40 -9.66 5.44
C PHE A 9 -11.87 -10.06 5.37
N ASN A 10 -12.26 -11.08 6.12
CA ASN A 10 -13.66 -11.49 6.27
C ASN A 10 -14.45 -10.47 7.10
N GLU A 11 -15.76 -10.34 6.85
CA GLU A 11 -16.66 -9.42 7.57
C GLU A 11 -16.64 -9.55 9.10
N SER A 12 -16.40 -10.76 9.63
CA SER A 12 -16.30 -11.00 11.07
C SER A 12 -15.15 -10.23 11.75
N LEU A 13 -14.16 -9.78 10.96
CA LEU A 13 -13.01 -9.01 11.42
C LEU A 13 -13.21 -7.48 11.33
N ALA A 14 -14.37 -7.00 10.85
CA ALA A 14 -14.58 -5.58 10.55
C ALA A 14 -14.33 -4.65 11.75
N ASN A 15 -14.73 -5.05 12.95
CA ASN A 15 -14.51 -4.25 14.17
C ASN A 15 -13.01 -4.18 14.54
N ASP A 16 -12.29 -5.30 14.46
CA ASP A 16 -10.86 -5.35 14.74
C ASP A 16 -10.07 -4.49 13.75
N VAL A 17 -10.48 -4.52 12.48
CA VAL A 17 -9.90 -3.67 11.42
C VAL A 17 -10.20 -2.20 11.68
N ALA A 18 -11.43 -1.84 12.05
CA ALA A 18 -11.80 -0.47 12.39
C ALA A 18 -10.97 0.07 13.58
N GLN A 19 -10.77 -0.76 14.61
CA GLN A 19 -9.88 -0.43 15.73
C GLN A 19 -8.43 -0.27 15.28
N CYS A 20 -7.94 -1.12 14.37
CA CYS A 20 -6.60 -0.96 13.79
C CYS A 20 -6.44 0.39 13.07
N TYR A 21 -7.44 0.79 12.25
CA TYR A 21 -7.44 2.09 11.58
C TYR A 21 -7.31 3.27 12.53
N GLY A 22 -7.97 3.21 13.70
CA GLY A 22 -7.87 4.24 14.74
C GLY A 22 -6.49 4.37 15.39
N ASN A 23 -5.63 3.35 15.25
CA ASN A 23 -4.30 3.29 15.86
C ASN A 23 -3.17 3.41 14.83
N LEU A 24 -3.48 3.69 13.55
CA LEU A 24 -2.45 3.83 12.53
C LEU A 24 -1.55 5.03 12.82
N PRO A 25 -0.25 4.95 12.47
CA PRO A 25 0.64 6.09 12.59
C PRO A 25 0.10 7.28 11.77
N PRO A 26 0.26 8.52 12.28
CA PRO A 26 -0.13 9.71 11.54
C PRO A 26 0.62 9.76 10.21
N VAL A 27 -0.06 10.24 9.16
CA VAL A 27 0.56 10.38 7.83
C VAL A 27 1.58 11.50 7.89
N PRO A 28 2.86 11.26 7.51
CA PRO A 28 3.84 12.32 7.37
C PRO A 28 3.40 13.37 6.35
N ASP A 29 3.83 14.62 6.54
CA ASP A 29 3.49 15.76 5.69
C ASP A 29 3.91 15.58 4.22
N PHE A 30 5.00 14.86 3.96
CA PHE A 30 5.51 14.57 2.62
C PHE A 30 4.74 13.44 1.89
N ILE A 31 3.80 12.77 2.56
CA ILE A 31 2.98 11.70 1.99
C ILE A 31 1.54 12.18 1.86
N THR A 32 1.00 12.11 0.64
CA THR A 32 -0.41 12.34 0.37
C THR A 32 -1.14 11.02 0.17
N ILE A 33 -2.23 10.81 0.90
CA ILE A 33 -3.21 9.76 0.59
C ILE A 33 -4.19 10.34 -0.44
N LYS A 34 -4.12 9.88 -1.69
CA LYS A 34 -5.01 10.34 -2.77
C LYS A 34 -6.46 9.89 -2.57
N GLY A 35 -6.64 8.74 -1.95
CA GLY A 35 -7.95 8.17 -1.64
C GLY A 35 -7.82 6.84 -0.90
N THR A 36 -8.90 6.45 -0.22
CA THR A 36 -9.09 5.12 0.36
C THR A 36 -10.42 4.58 -0.13
N TYR A 37 -10.41 3.38 -0.69
CA TYR A 37 -11.57 2.76 -1.31
C TYR A 37 -11.80 1.39 -0.69
N VAL A 38 -13.07 1.05 -0.52
CA VAL A 38 -13.49 -0.21 0.09
C VAL A 38 -14.49 -0.88 -0.82
N TYR A 39 -14.25 -2.15 -1.11
CA TYR A 39 -15.19 -3.06 -1.73
C TYR A 39 -15.77 -3.97 -0.65
N THR A 40 -17.09 -4.09 -0.63
CA THR A 40 -17.83 -4.99 0.24
C THR A 40 -18.99 -5.61 -0.56
N ASN A 41 -19.17 -6.91 -0.43
CA ASN A 41 -20.28 -7.66 -0.99
C ASN A 41 -20.61 -8.83 -0.06
N GLU A 42 -21.88 -9.15 0.11
CA GLU A 42 -22.32 -10.21 1.03
C GLU A 42 -21.73 -11.57 0.62
N GLY A 43 -21.12 -12.28 1.57
CA GLY A 43 -20.48 -13.58 1.34
C GLY A 43 -19.10 -13.51 0.67
N GLU A 44 -18.56 -12.32 0.40
CA GLU A 44 -17.20 -12.11 -0.10
C GLU A 44 -16.31 -11.46 0.97
N ASP A 45 -14.99 -11.65 0.83
CA ASP A 45 -14.03 -10.90 1.64
C ASP A 45 -14.08 -9.41 1.30
N ILE A 46 -14.04 -8.59 2.35
CA ILE A 46 -13.90 -7.14 2.25
C ILE A 46 -12.48 -6.85 1.76
N ARG A 47 -12.39 -5.93 0.80
CA ARG A 47 -11.12 -5.48 0.23
C ARG A 47 -11.04 -3.98 0.38
N ALA A 48 -9.97 -3.46 0.94
CA ALA A 48 -9.71 -2.03 0.96
C ALA A 48 -8.34 -1.73 0.37
N PHE A 49 -8.23 -0.60 -0.32
CA PHE A 49 -6.94 -0.11 -0.77
C PHE A 49 -6.83 1.40 -0.60
N ALA A 50 -5.61 1.86 -0.40
CA ALA A 50 -5.27 3.27 -0.36
C ALA A 50 -4.16 3.56 -1.37
N ILE A 51 -4.27 4.73 -2.02
CA ILE A 51 -3.26 5.23 -2.96
C ILE A 51 -2.43 6.29 -2.25
N PHE A 52 -1.12 6.06 -2.19
CA PHE A 52 -0.14 6.95 -1.60
C PHE A 52 0.72 7.58 -2.70
N SER A 53 0.96 8.88 -2.60
CA SER A 53 1.91 9.61 -3.43
C SER A 53 2.85 10.42 -2.56
N PHE A 54 4.12 10.46 -2.93
CA PHE A 54 5.18 11.19 -2.26
C PHE A 54 6.28 11.54 -3.27
N ASP A 55 7.19 12.43 -2.91
CA ASP A 55 8.38 12.74 -3.71
C ASP A 55 9.32 11.52 -3.73
N GLU A 56 9.75 11.08 -4.93
CA GLU A 56 10.62 9.91 -5.10
C GLU A 56 11.97 10.05 -4.39
N SER A 57 12.45 11.29 -4.18
CA SER A 57 13.65 11.54 -3.37
C SER A 57 13.50 11.13 -1.89
N ARG A 58 12.27 10.86 -1.45
CA ARG A 58 11.90 10.44 -0.08
C ARG A 58 11.37 9.00 -0.05
N ILE A 59 11.62 8.20 -1.09
CA ILE A 59 11.14 6.82 -1.19
C ILE A 59 11.50 5.97 0.03
N ASP A 60 12.68 6.18 0.59
CA ASP A 60 13.18 5.46 1.77
C ASP A 60 12.30 5.69 3.00
N ASP A 61 12.04 6.97 3.29
CA ASP A 61 11.23 7.39 4.42
C ASP A 61 9.76 7.00 4.23
N ALA A 62 9.27 7.10 2.98
CA ALA A 62 7.93 6.62 2.64
C ALA A 62 7.81 5.11 2.83
N SER A 63 8.88 4.37 2.49
CA SER A 63 8.93 2.92 2.62
C SER A 63 8.85 2.48 4.07
N GLU A 64 9.65 3.12 4.92
CA GLU A 64 9.64 2.85 6.35
C GLU A 64 8.26 3.14 6.96
N TYR A 65 7.68 4.30 6.65
CA TYR A 65 6.35 4.66 7.13
C TYR A 65 5.28 3.64 6.70
N LEU A 66 5.25 3.25 5.43
CA LEU A 66 4.27 2.30 4.90
C LEU A 66 4.48 0.90 5.48
N LYS A 67 5.72 0.45 5.68
CA LYS A 67 6.03 -0.80 6.39
C LYS A 67 5.46 -0.77 7.80
N ILE A 68 5.66 0.31 8.55
CA ILE A 68 5.12 0.45 9.92
C ILE A 68 3.58 0.47 9.88
N ARG A 69 2.99 1.28 8.99
CA ARG A 69 1.54 1.40 8.83
C ARG A 69 0.88 0.06 8.53
N TYR A 70 1.43 -0.71 7.58
CA TYR A 70 0.83 -1.98 7.19
C TYR A 70 1.17 -3.14 8.14
N LYS A 71 2.28 -3.06 8.87
CA LYS A 71 2.57 -3.97 9.98
C LYS A 71 1.54 -3.85 11.11
N ALA A 72 0.89 -2.71 11.31
CA ALA A 72 -0.17 -2.58 12.32
C ALA A 72 -1.32 -3.60 12.07
N PHE A 73 -1.65 -3.86 10.81
CA PHE A 73 -2.69 -4.82 10.44
C PHE A 73 -2.29 -6.29 10.69
N SER A 74 -1.00 -6.59 10.90
CA SER A 74 -0.57 -7.96 11.23
C SER A 74 -1.06 -8.42 12.60
N SER A 75 -1.58 -7.50 13.43
CA SER A 75 -2.24 -7.81 14.70
C SER A 75 -3.63 -8.44 14.51
N VAL A 76 -4.28 -8.23 13.36
CA VAL A 76 -5.60 -8.78 13.04
C VAL A 76 -5.42 -10.15 12.38
N LYS A 77 -5.58 -11.21 13.16
CA LYS A 77 -5.43 -12.59 12.64
C LYS A 77 -6.48 -12.88 11.58
N GLY A 78 -6.04 -13.37 10.42
CA GLY A 78 -6.91 -13.69 9.28
C GLY A 78 -7.05 -12.57 8.25
N LEU A 79 -6.50 -11.38 8.52
CA LEU A 79 -6.35 -10.33 7.52
C LEU A 79 -5.06 -10.55 6.70
N THR A 80 -5.15 -10.30 5.40
CA THR A 80 -3.97 -10.21 4.52
C THR A 80 -3.73 -8.77 4.12
N SER A 81 -2.48 -8.32 4.14
CA SER A 81 -2.08 -6.98 3.71
C SER A 81 -0.98 -7.02 2.67
N LYS A 82 -0.99 -6.10 1.71
CA LYS A 82 0.06 -5.94 0.70
C LYS A 82 0.40 -4.47 0.50
N VAL A 83 1.65 -4.18 0.15
CA VAL A 83 2.10 -2.85 -0.28
C VAL A 83 2.85 -3.02 -1.58
N GLU A 84 2.45 -2.29 -2.61
CA GLU A 84 2.95 -2.45 -3.98
C GLU A 84 3.29 -1.09 -4.57
N GLU A 85 4.45 -1.00 -5.19
CA GLU A 85 4.82 0.13 -6.03
C GLU A 85 4.17 -0.01 -7.41
N TRP A 86 3.64 1.10 -7.92
CA TRP A 86 3.04 1.19 -9.24
C TRP A 86 3.67 2.33 -10.01
N LEU A 87 4.19 2.00 -11.20
CA LEU A 87 4.70 2.99 -12.13
C LEU A 87 3.54 3.74 -12.79
N ASP A 88 3.77 5.00 -13.14
CA ASP A 88 2.92 5.62 -14.15
C ASP A 88 3.19 5.00 -15.53
N VAL A 89 2.27 5.27 -16.45
CA VAL A 89 2.32 4.66 -17.78
C VAL A 89 3.60 5.03 -18.54
N GLN A 90 4.14 6.24 -18.36
CA GLN A 90 5.34 6.66 -19.08
C GLN A 90 6.58 5.92 -18.60
N ASP A 91 6.71 5.72 -17.28
CA ASP A 91 7.80 4.92 -16.74
C ASP A 91 7.66 3.44 -17.07
N ALA A 92 6.44 2.90 -17.05
CA ALA A 92 6.18 1.52 -17.49
C ALA A 92 6.57 1.28 -18.96
N LEU A 93 6.37 2.26 -19.84
CA LEU A 93 6.79 2.16 -21.24
C LEU A 93 8.31 2.10 -21.38
N LYS A 94 9.07 2.87 -20.60
CA LYS A 94 10.54 2.81 -20.59
C LYS A 94 11.05 1.43 -20.16
N VAL A 95 10.40 0.81 -19.17
CA VAL A 95 10.70 -0.57 -18.73
C VAL A 95 10.54 -1.54 -19.90
N VAL A 96 9.40 -1.48 -20.59
CA VAL A 96 9.11 -2.33 -21.75
C VAL A 96 10.13 -2.12 -22.88
N GLU A 97 10.48 -0.86 -23.19
CA GLU A 97 11.48 -0.53 -24.20
C GLU A 97 12.87 -1.07 -23.87
N SER A 98 13.26 -1.02 -22.59
CA SER A 98 14.55 -1.53 -22.11
C SER A 98 14.62 -3.06 -22.09
N GLY A 99 13.47 -3.74 -22.00
CA GLY A 99 13.38 -5.19 -21.79
C GLY A 99 13.76 -5.67 -20.38
N ASP A 100 14.11 -4.75 -19.47
CA ASP A 100 14.40 -5.05 -18.07
C ASP A 100 13.16 -4.84 -17.21
N PHE A 101 12.44 -5.92 -16.93
CA PHE A 101 11.22 -5.91 -16.10
C PHE A 101 11.52 -5.93 -14.60
N ASN A 102 12.79 -5.81 -14.20
CA ASN A 102 13.14 -5.73 -12.81
C ASN A 102 12.87 -4.33 -12.27
N LEU A 103 11.68 -4.13 -11.69
CA LEU A 103 11.32 -2.86 -11.05
C LEU A 103 12.30 -2.45 -9.94
N SER A 104 12.97 -3.41 -9.30
CA SER A 104 13.98 -3.13 -8.28
C SER A 104 15.29 -2.53 -8.81
N ALA A 105 15.49 -2.54 -10.13
CA ALA A 105 16.58 -1.83 -10.79
C ALA A 105 16.23 -0.34 -11.04
N LEU A 106 14.94 0.01 -10.96
CA LEU A 106 14.41 1.37 -11.19
C LEU A 106 13.97 2.04 -9.89
N SER A 107 13.44 1.28 -8.94
CA SER A 107 13.18 1.69 -7.57
C SER A 107 14.11 0.94 -6.62
N THR A 108 14.72 1.66 -5.68
CA THR A 108 15.65 1.06 -4.70
C THR A 108 14.83 0.19 -3.75
N ASN A 109 14.69 -1.10 -4.10
CA ASN A 109 13.87 -2.13 -3.45
C ASN A 109 13.81 -2.00 -1.90
N LYS A 110 12.68 -1.50 -1.36
CA LYS A 110 12.55 -1.27 0.09
C LYS A 110 11.31 -1.82 0.76
N PHE A 111 10.41 -2.51 0.06
CA PHE A 111 9.13 -2.96 0.65
C PHE A 111 9.01 -4.44 0.99
N LEU A 112 9.98 -5.27 0.60
CA LEU A 112 10.10 -6.67 1.04
C LEU A 112 10.77 -6.77 2.42
#